data_AF-D5DF09-F1
#
_entry.id   AF-D5DF09-F1
#
_cell.length_a   1.000
_cell.length_b   1.000
_cell.length_c   1.000
_cell.angle_alpha   90.00
_cell.angle_beta   90.00
_cell.angle_gamma   90.00
#
_symmetry.space_group_name_H-M   'P 1'
#
loop_
_entity.id
_entity.type
_entity.pdbx_description
1 polymer ?
#
loop_
_entity_poly.entity_id
_entity_poly.type
_entity_poly.pdbx_seq_one_letter_code
_entity_poly.pdbx_strand_id
1 'polypeptide(L)'
;MVGIDFCIADNKKEAAFSTKCVKFEERVHDYLLTREFRNSFELLTELDQYGDKLFSVQEINQLIKVCEALQTICRQPTEIDLKTKTFAEALKGLCLEALKLNKLVFASGD
;
A
#
# COMPACT_ATOMS: atom_id res chain seq x y z
N MET A 1 6.81 8.70 -13.26
CA MET A 1 7.68 8.27 -12.13
C MET A 1 6.91 7.10 -11.56
N VAL A 2 7.25 5.90 -12.03
CA VAL A 2 6.40 4.70 -12.00
C VAL A 2 6.17 4.27 -10.55
N GLY A 3 4.92 3.96 -10.22
CA GLY A 3 4.51 3.62 -8.86
C GLY A 3 3.00 3.44 -8.80
N ILE A 4 2.52 2.97 -7.65
CA ILE A 4 1.10 2.66 -7.45
C ILE A 4 0.54 3.66 -6.46
N ASP A 5 -0.50 4.37 -6.84
CA ASP A 5 -1.19 5.32 -5.98
C ASP A 5 -2.40 4.64 -5.33
N PHE A 6 -2.38 4.51 -4.01
CA PHE A 6 -3.46 3.95 -3.20
C PHE A 6 -4.36 5.07 -2.71
N CYS A 7 -5.62 5.09 -3.13
CA CYS A 7 -6.58 6.12 -2.76
C CYS A 7 -7.80 5.50 -2.10
N ILE A 8 -8.44 6.22 -1.17
CA ILE A 8 -9.75 5.81 -0.65
C ILE A 8 -10.79 6.11 -1.71
N ALA A 9 -11.35 5.06 -2.31
CA ALA A 9 -12.30 5.16 -3.40
C ALA A 9 -12.99 3.83 -3.65
N ASP A 10 -14.28 3.88 -3.95
CA ASP A 10 -15.03 2.70 -4.40
C ASP A 10 -14.89 2.47 -5.92
N ASN A 11 -14.46 3.49 -6.67
CA ASN A 11 -14.34 3.46 -8.13
C ASN A 11 -13.15 4.30 -8.64
N LYS A 12 -12.61 3.96 -9.83
CA LYS A 12 -11.52 4.71 -10.49
C LYS A 12 -11.78 6.21 -10.64
N LYS A 13 -13.03 6.59 -10.93
CA LYS A 13 -13.43 8.01 -10.99
C LYS A 13 -13.24 8.71 -9.65
N GLU A 14 -13.62 8.06 -8.56
CA GLU A 14 -13.50 8.64 -7.22
C GLU A 14 -12.04 8.67 -6.76
N ALA A 15 -11.24 7.66 -7.14
CA ALA A 15 -9.79 7.63 -6.92
C ALA A 15 -9.10 8.83 -7.57
N ALA A 16 -9.46 9.17 -8.81
CA ALA A 16 -8.89 10.30 -9.54
C ALA A 16 -9.18 11.68 -8.91
N PHE A 17 -10.24 11.80 -8.11
CA PHE A 17 -10.57 13.03 -7.37
C PHE A 17 -10.22 12.96 -5.88
N SER A 18 -9.71 11.81 -5.42
CA SER A 18 -9.43 11.60 -4.00
C SER A 18 -8.17 12.36 -3.62
N THR A 19 -8.27 13.25 -2.63
CA THR A 19 -7.12 13.99 -2.08
C THR A 19 -6.32 13.16 -1.08
N LYS A 20 -6.84 12.01 -0.64
CA LYS A 20 -6.18 11.09 0.28
C LYS A 20 -5.65 9.90 -0.50
N CYS A 21 -4.45 10.06 -1.04
CA CYS A 21 -3.72 9.01 -1.73
C CYS A 21 -2.35 8.80 -1.10
N VAL A 22 -1.92 7.55 -1.03
CA VAL A 22 -0.59 7.13 -0.58
C VAL A 22 0.14 6.56 -1.78
N LYS A 23 1.27 7.17 -2.10
CA LYS A 23 2.08 6.75 -3.24
C LYS A 23 3.03 5.63 -2.84
N PHE A 24 3.01 4.56 -3.61
CA PHE A 24 3.92 3.44 -3.48
C PHE A 24 5.05 3.59 -4.47
N GLU A 25 6.20 4.03 -3.96
CA GLU A 25 7.40 4.21 -4.75
C GLU A 25 7.94 2.85 -5.24
N GLU A 26 8.35 2.76 -6.50
CA GLU A 26 9.03 1.58 -7.08
C GLU A 26 10.19 1.09 -6.22
N ARG A 27 10.96 2.00 -5.60
CA ARG A 27 12.07 1.62 -4.70
C ARG A 27 11.60 0.81 -3.48
N VAL A 28 10.44 1.16 -2.92
CA VAL A 28 9.85 0.43 -1.80
C VAL A 28 9.32 -0.92 -2.30
N HIS A 29 8.72 -0.94 -3.50
CA HIS A 29 8.27 -2.18 -4.12
C HIS A 29 9.42 -3.15 -4.41
N ASP A 30 10.52 -2.67 -5.00
CA ASP A 30 11.74 -3.45 -5.27
C ASP A 30 12.37 -3.99 -3.97
N TYR A 31 12.38 -3.16 -2.92
CA TYR A 31 12.82 -3.59 -1.58
C TYR A 31 11.94 -4.70 -1.02
N LEU A 32 10.61 -4.61 -1.17
CA LEU A 32 9.66 -5.64 -0.73
C LEU A 32 9.71 -6.91 -1.59
N LEU A 33 10.11 -6.79 -2.86
CA LEU A 33 10.30 -7.90 -3.78
C LEU A 33 11.55 -8.74 -3.47
N THR A 34 12.44 -8.26 -2.59
CA THR A 34 13.55 -9.08 -2.12
C THR A 34 13.03 -10.38 -1.50
N ARG A 35 13.75 -11.48 -1.79
CA ARG A 35 13.26 -12.86 -1.65
C ARG A 35 12.82 -13.24 -0.22
N GLU A 36 13.26 -12.51 0.79
CA GLU A 36 12.86 -12.69 2.21
C GLU A 36 11.43 -12.19 2.50
N PHE A 37 10.94 -11.23 1.72
CA PHE A 37 9.70 -10.50 2.00
C PHE A 37 8.55 -10.87 1.07
N ARG A 38 8.87 -11.49 -0.08
CA ARG A 38 7.92 -11.85 -1.14
C ARG A 38 6.72 -12.66 -0.64
N ASN A 39 6.93 -13.71 0.16
CA ASN A 39 5.84 -14.54 0.68
C ASN A 39 5.02 -13.87 1.79
N SER A 40 5.61 -12.93 2.52
CA SER A 40 4.92 -12.25 3.63
C SER A 40 4.05 -11.09 3.15
N PHE A 41 4.35 -10.55 1.96
CA PHE A 41 3.72 -9.35 1.42
C PHE A 41 3.21 -9.54 -0.02
N GLU A 42 2.70 -10.73 -0.35
CA GLU A 42 2.10 -11.02 -1.67
C GLU A 42 1.06 -9.95 -2.06
N LEU A 43 0.25 -9.46 -1.10
CA LEU A 43 -0.72 -8.39 -1.35
C LEU A 43 -0.13 -7.07 -1.88
N LEU A 44 1.11 -6.75 -1.53
CA LEU A 44 1.81 -5.55 -2.00
C LEU A 44 2.75 -5.85 -3.18
N THR A 45 3.34 -7.04 -3.21
CA THR A 45 4.33 -7.44 -4.22
C THR A 45 3.71 -7.97 -5.51
N GLU A 46 2.51 -8.56 -5.45
CA GLU A 46 1.70 -8.95 -6.61
C GLU A 46 0.84 -7.80 -7.16
N LEU A 47 0.98 -6.60 -6.61
CA LEU A 47 0.36 -5.44 -7.22
C LEU A 47 1.00 -5.17 -8.57
N ASP A 48 0.16 -5.20 -9.60
CA ASP A 48 0.58 -4.85 -10.94
C ASP A 48 0.68 -3.32 -11.04
N GLN A 49 1.88 -2.83 -11.33
CA GLN A 49 2.15 -1.38 -11.47
C GLN A 49 1.45 -0.74 -12.68
N TYR A 50 0.85 -1.54 -13.56
CA TYR A 50 0.01 -1.08 -14.68
C TYR A 50 -1.46 -1.49 -14.50
N GLY A 51 -1.79 -2.15 -13.39
CA GLY A 51 -3.11 -2.67 -13.08
C GLY A 51 -3.85 -1.79 -12.08
N ASP A 52 -5.13 -1.61 -12.34
CA ASP A 52 -6.07 -1.11 -11.34
C ASP A 52 -6.44 -2.27 -10.40
N LYS A 53 -6.25 -2.13 -9.08
CA LYS A 53 -6.70 -3.12 -8.09
C LYS A 53 -7.59 -2.47 -7.04
N LEU A 54 -8.78 -3.00 -6.86
CA LEU A 54 -9.69 -2.60 -5.79
C LEU A 54 -9.56 -3.59 -4.64
N PHE A 55 -9.17 -3.10 -3.47
CA PHE A 55 -9.05 -3.91 -2.26
C PHE A 55 -10.38 -3.93 -1.50
N SER A 56 -10.87 -5.14 -1.26
CA SER A 56 -12.06 -5.36 -0.43
C SER A 56 -11.76 -5.12 1.05
N VAL A 57 -12.79 -4.88 1.88
CA VAL A 57 -12.66 -4.73 3.34
C VAL A 57 -11.81 -5.83 4.01
N GLN A 58 -11.93 -7.08 3.55
CA GLN A 58 -11.11 -8.19 4.04
C GLN A 58 -9.63 -8.04 3.66
N GLU A 59 -9.35 -7.64 2.42
CA GLU A 59 -7.99 -7.41 1.94
C GLU A 59 -7.38 -6.17 2.60
N ILE A 60 -8.15 -5.11 2.83
CA ILE A 60 -7.73 -3.93 3.59
C ILE A 60 -7.28 -4.32 4.99
N ASN A 61 -8.02 -5.22 5.67
CA ASN A 61 -7.61 -5.74 6.97
C ASN A 61 -6.31 -6.56 6.89
N GLN A 62 -6.10 -7.32 5.82
CA GLN A 62 -4.84 -8.04 5.60
C GLN A 62 -3.68 -7.07 5.31
N LEU A 63 -3.91 -6.02 4.51
CA LEU A 63 -2.96 -4.96 4.23
C LEU A 63 -2.52 -4.24 5.51
N ILE A 64 -3.44 -3.95 6.43
CA ILE A 64 -3.11 -3.37 7.73
C ILE A 64 -2.13 -4.28 8.50
N LYS A 65 -2.42 -5.59 8.56
CA LYS A 65 -1.53 -6.56 9.22
C LYS A 65 -0.16 -6.63 8.55
N VAL A 66 -0.12 -6.62 7.22
CA VAL A 66 1.10 -6.56 6.43
C VAL A 66 1.89 -5.29 6.75
N CYS A 67 1.23 -4.13 6.81
CA CYS A 67 1.87 -2.87 7.17
C CYS A 67 2.45 -2.90 8.59
N GLU A 68 1.76 -3.51 9.55
CA GLU A 68 2.27 -3.67 10.93
C GLU A 68 3.47 -4.61 11.00
N ALA A 69 3.44 -5.71 10.25
CA ALA A 69 4.57 -6.61 10.12
C ALA A 69 5.77 -5.88 9.49
N LEU A 70 5.54 -5.09 8.43
CA LEU A 70 6.57 -4.28 7.79
C LEU A 70 7.22 -3.29 8.75
N GLN A 71 6.44 -2.56 9.54
CA GLN A 71 6.99 -1.64 10.53
C GLN A 71 7.82 -2.35 11.61
N THR A 72 7.49 -3.60 11.91
CA THR A 72 8.23 -4.42 12.88
C THR A 72 9.54 -4.94 12.31
N ILE A 73 9.53 -5.34 11.03
CA ILE A 73 10.70 -5.89 10.36
C ILE A 73 11.66 -4.78 9.91
N CYS A 74 11.13 -3.66 9.42
CA CYS A 74 11.90 -2.46 9.09
C CYS A 74 12.34 -1.69 10.35
N ARG A 75 13.17 -2.35 11.18
CA ARG A 75 13.81 -1.79 12.37
C ARG A 75 15.17 -1.17 12.08
N GLN A 76 15.72 -1.37 10.89
CA GLN A 76 17.06 -0.89 10.56
C GLN A 76 17.06 0.61 10.23
N PRO A 77 18.15 1.35 10.54
CA PRO A 77 18.29 2.77 10.23
C PRO A 77 18.70 2.99 8.77
N THR A 78 18.16 2.21 7.84
CA THR A 78 18.42 2.37 6.40
C THR A 78 17.42 3.38 5.83
N GLU A 79 17.85 4.15 4.84
CA GLU A 79 17.00 5.15 4.17
C GLU A 79 15.75 4.50 3.56
N ILE A 80 15.91 3.30 2.99
CA ILE A 80 14.83 2.49 2.40
C ILE A 80 13.89 1.91 3.46
N ASP A 81 14.40 1.50 4.62
CA ASP A 81 13.60 1.01 5.75
C ASP A 81 12.71 2.13 6.30
N LEU A 82 13.28 3.33 6.49
CA LEU A 82 12.53 4.53 6.92
C LEU A 82 11.43 4.90 5.92
N LYS A 83 11.72 4.84 4.63
CA LYS A 83 10.71 5.04 3.58
C LYS A 83 9.62 3.97 3.63
N THR A 84 10.00 2.70 3.72
CA THR A 84 9.07 1.57 3.78
C THR A 84 8.17 1.67 5.01
N LYS A 85 8.74 2.05 6.16
CA LYS A 85 8.00 2.28 7.41
C LYS A 85 7.02 3.44 7.28
N THR A 86 7.47 4.57 6.73
CA THR A 86 6.62 5.75 6.50
C THR A 86 5.47 5.42 5.54
N PHE A 87 5.76 4.69 4.47
CA PHE A 87 4.76 4.19 3.53
C PHE A 87 3.76 3.25 4.22
N ALA A 88 4.24 2.27 4.99
CA ALA A 88 3.39 1.32 5.70
C ALA A 88 2.49 2.02 6.73
N GLU A 89 2.99 3.04 7.43
CA GLU A 89 2.20 3.83 8.37
C GLU A 89 1.13 4.67 7.64
N ALA A 90 1.50 5.33 6.53
CA ALA A 90 0.57 6.09 5.71
C ALA A 90 -0.52 5.20 5.09
N LEU A 91 -0.14 4.04 4.53
CA LEU A 91 -1.07 3.09 3.93
C LEU A 91 -2.00 2.48 4.99
N LYS A 92 -1.48 2.12 6.17
CA LYS A 92 -2.29 1.68 7.31
C LYS A 92 -3.30 2.74 7.73
N GLY A 93 -2.87 4.00 7.82
CA GLY A 93 -3.75 5.13 8.10
C GLY A 93 -4.88 5.24 7.08
N LEU A 94 -4.53 5.18 5.79
CA LEU A 94 -5.47 5.23 4.68
C LEU A 94 -6.47 4.05 4.72
N CYS A 95 -5.99 2.84 5.00
CA CYS A 95 -6.82 1.64 5.16
C CYS A 95 -7.82 1.77 6.33
N LEU A 96 -7.36 2.25 7.49
CA LEU A 96 -8.23 2.47 8.65
C LEU A 96 -9.26 3.57 8.40
N GLU A 97 -8.88 4.63 7.68
CA GLU A 97 -9.81 5.67 7.26
C GLU A 97 -10.84 5.14 6.27
N ALA A 98 -10.43 4.34 5.28
CA ALA A 98 -11.35 3.70 4.34
C ALA A 98 -12.38 2.86 5.09
N LEU A 99 -11.95 2.03 6.05
CA LEU A 99 -12.84 1.25 6.91
C LEU A 99 -13.80 2.12 7.74
N LYS A 100 -13.31 3.23 8.31
CA LYS A 100 -14.16 4.18 9.06
C LYS A 100 -15.20 4.85 8.18
N LEU A 101 -14.83 5.20 6.95
CA LEU A 101 -15.71 5.83 5.97
C LEU A 101 -16.60 4.81 5.25
N ASN A 102 -16.45 3.52 5.57
CA ASN A 102 -17.12 2.41 4.91
C ASN A 102 -16.87 2.39 3.38
N LYS A 103 -15.66 2.78 2.98
CA LYS A 103 -15.17 2.83 1.61
C LYS A 103 -14.07 1.80 1.38
N LEU A 104 -13.80 1.53 0.11
CA LEU A 104 -12.71 0.66 -0.33
C LEU A 104 -11.40 1.44 -0.60
N VAL A 105 -10.32 0.68 -0.83
CA VAL A 105 -9.02 1.22 -1.24
C VAL A 105 -8.77 0.82 -2.69
N PHE A 106 -8.53 1.82 -3.53
CA PHE A 106 -8.22 1.63 -4.93
C PHE A 106 -6.74 1.90 -5.17
N ALA A 107 -6.03 0.91 -5.70
CA ALA A 107 -4.67 1.04 -6.19
C ALA A 107 -4.71 1.31 -7.70
N SER A 108 -4.18 2.45 -8.12
CA SER A 108 -4.00 2.82 -9.52
C SER A 108 -2.51 2.79 -9.83
N GLY A 109 -2.10 1.92 -10.74
CA GLY A 109 -0.78 2.02 -11.37
C GLY A 109 -0.69 3.22 -12.34
N ASP A 110 0.50 3.82 -12.44
CA ASP A 110 0.85 4.91 -13.40
C ASP A 110 1.83 4.42 -14.48
#